data_AF-A0A0C9MUE0-F1
#
_entry.id   AF-A0A0C9MUE0-F1
#
_cell.length_a   1.000
_cell.length_b   1.000
_cell.length_c   1.000
_cell.angle_alpha   90.00
_cell.angle_beta   90.00
_cell.angle_gamma   90.00
#
_symmetry.space_group_name_H-M   'P 1'
#
loop_
_entity.id
_entity.type
_entity.pdbx_description
1 polymer ?
#
loop_
_entity_poly.entity_id
_entity_poly.type
_entity_poly.pdbx_seq_one_letter_code
_entity_poly.pdbx_strand_id
1 'polypeptide(L)' 'MFKTPAATRLSYLSWLPTASQLSPAYDYFDFANTFDENQRCINRWYSNTMKKALEDAKGADKFEIAQTINEFNV' A
#
# COMPACT_ATOMS: atom_id res chain seq x y z
N MET A 1 7.79 -14.40 -12.14
CA MET A 1 6.58 -14.49 -11.32
C MET A 1 7.02 -14.58 -9.87
N PHE A 2 6.90 -13.49 -9.11
CA PHE A 2 7.24 -13.52 -7.68
C PHE A 2 6.35 -14.54 -6.97
N LYS A 3 6.96 -15.48 -6.26
CA LYS A 3 6.23 -16.40 -5.39
C LYS A 3 5.89 -15.63 -4.12
N THR A 4 4.67 -15.12 -4.06
CA THR A 4 4.17 -14.39 -2.90
C THR A 4 4.05 -15.33 -1.70
N PRO A 5 4.74 -15.07 -0.58
CA PRO A 5 4.51 -15.81 0.66
C PRO A 5 3.03 -15.74 1.06
N ALA A 6 2.50 -16.82 1.66
CA ALA A 6 1.08 -16.91 2.00
C ALA A 6 0.59 -15.75 2.90
N ALA A 7 1.44 -15.29 3.83
CA ALA A 7 1.17 -14.13 4.67
C ALA A 7 1.02 -12.83 3.86
N THR A 8 1.96 -12.57 2.93
CA THR A 8 1.93 -11.39 2.06
C THR A 8 0.77 -11.44 1.07
N ARG A 9 0.29 -12.63 0.70
CA ARG A 9 -0.87 -12.82 -0.17
C ARG A 9 -2.19 -12.46 0.52
N LEU A 10 -2.32 -12.79 1.80
CA LEU A 10 -3.51 -12.41 2.59
C LEU A 10 -3.54 -10.90 2.81
N SER A 11 -2.41 -10.28 3.17
CA SER A 11 -2.30 -8.83 3.22
C SER A 11 -2.66 -8.24 1.85
N TYR A 12 -2.03 -8.68 0.75
CA TYR A 12 -2.30 -8.14 -0.59
C TYR A 12 -3.79 -8.09 -0.99
N LEU A 13 -4.58 -9.11 -0.66
CA LEU A 13 -6.00 -9.13 -1.02
C LEU A 13 -6.81 -8.03 -0.30
N SER A 14 -6.48 -7.74 0.95
CA SER A 14 -7.12 -6.64 1.70
C SER A 14 -6.71 -5.26 1.16
N TRP A 15 -5.60 -5.20 0.42
CA TRP A 15 -4.94 -3.97 -0.04
C TRP A 15 -5.34 -3.53 -1.44
N LEU A 16 -5.73 -4.48 -2.28
CA LEU A 16 -6.11 -4.25 -3.68
C LEU A 16 -7.19 -3.17 -3.88
N PRO A 17 -8.27 -3.12 -3.07
CA PRO A 17 -9.32 -2.12 -3.25
C PRO A 17 -8.84 -0.69 -2.96
N THR A 18 -8.08 -0.51 -1.88
CA THR A 18 -7.64 0.81 -1.37
C THR A 18 -6.38 1.33 -2.07
N ALA A 19 -5.58 0.45 -2.68
CA ALA A 19 -4.51 0.80 -3.61
C ALA A 19 -4.97 1.75 -4.74
N SER A 20 -6.22 1.58 -5.20
CA SER A 20 -6.82 2.41 -6.25
C SER A 20 -7.25 3.81 -5.79
N GLN A 21 -7.39 4.00 -4.47
CA GLN A 21 -7.76 5.27 -3.84
C GLN A 21 -6.52 6.13 -3.52
N LEU A 22 -5.32 5.58 -3.65
CA LEU A 22 -4.07 6.32 -3.50
C LEU A 22 -3.89 7.28 -4.69
N SER A 23 -3.27 8.44 -4.46
CA SER A 23 -2.88 9.37 -5.53
C SER A 23 -1.36 9.55 -5.54
N PRO A 24 -0.64 9.02 -6.54
CA PRO A 24 -1.13 8.17 -7.64
C PRO A 24 -1.63 6.79 -7.17
N ALA A 25 -2.48 6.15 -7.97
CA ALA A 25 -2.97 4.80 -7.69
C ALA A 25 -1.84 3.78 -7.90
N TYR A 26 -1.56 2.96 -6.89
CA TYR A 26 -0.45 2.00 -6.92
C TYR A 26 -0.87 0.65 -6.34
N ASP A 27 -0.71 -0.41 -7.12
CA ASP A 27 -0.64 -1.78 -6.59
C ASP A 27 0.73 -1.98 -5.90
N TYR A 28 0.75 -2.58 -4.71
CA TYR A 28 1.99 -2.78 -3.95
C TYR A 28 3.03 -3.62 -4.72
N PHE A 29 2.61 -4.65 -5.47
CA PHE A 29 3.54 -5.46 -6.24
C PHE A 29 4.01 -4.76 -7.50
N ASP A 30 3.15 -4.01 -8.19
CA ASP A 30 3.61 -3.18 -9.31
C ASP A 30 4.57 -2.09 -8.83
N PHE A 31 4.30 -1.48 -7.68
CA PHE A 31 5.20 -0.53 -7.00
C PHE A 31 6.53 -1.22 -6.65
N ALA A 32 6.49 -2.37 -5.99
CA ALA A 32 7.69 -3.13 -5.61
C ALA A 32 8.50 -3.61 -6.83
N ASN A 33 7.85 -3.97 -7.94
CA ASN A 33 8.52 -4.37 -9.17
C ASN A 33 9.13 -3.16 -9.91
N THR A 34 8.58 -1.96 -9.74
CA THR A 34 9.10 -0.72 -10.33
C THR A 34 10.41 -0.30 -9.69
N PHE A 35 10.52 -0.50 -8.37
CA PHE A 35 11.70 -0.17 -7.59
C PHE A 35 12.40 -1.47 -7.19
N ASP A 36 13.34 -1.95 -8.02
CA ASP A 36 14.17 -3.15 -7.76
C ASP A 36 15.13 -2.93 -6.58
N GLU A 37 14.54 -2.81 -5.38
CA GLU A 37 15.21 -2.45 -4.14
C GLU A 37 14.93 -3.47 -3.02
N ASN A 38 15.66 -3.34 -1.91
CA ASN A 38 15.38 -4.09 -0.70
C ASN A 38 13.94 -3.83 -0.23
N GLN A 39 13.22 -4.90 0.10
CA GLN A 39 11.86 -4.90 0.66
C GLN A 39 11.65 -3.89 1.79
N ARG A 40 12.65 -3.65 2.65
CA ARG A 40 12.57 -2.64 3.72
C ARG A 40 12.44 -1.21 3.17
N CYS A 41 13.14 -0.89 2.08
CA CYS A 41 13.04 0.40 1.39
C CYS A 41 11.67 0.52 0.69
N ILE A 42 11.26 -0.52 -0.04
CA ILE A 42 9.96 -0.59 -0.71
C ILE A 42 8.82 -0.35 0.26
N ASN A 43 8.79 -1.07 1.39
CA ASN A 43 7.79 -0.88 2.45
C ASN A 43 7.78 0.55 2.98
N ARG A 44 8.95 1.13 3.24
CA ARG A 44 9.06 2.50 3.76
C ARG A 44 8.53 3.52 2.76
N TRP A 45 8.86 3.37 1.48
CA TRP A 45 8.41 4.29 0.44
C TRP A 45 6.92 4.18 0.21
N TYR A 46 6.40 2.97 0.12
CA TYR A 46 4.98 2.72 -0.01
C TYR A 46 4.20 3.31 1.18
N SER A 47 4.67 3.10 2.42
CA SER A 47 4.09 3.75 3.60
C SER A 47 4.10 5.27 3.55
N ASN A 48 5.14 5.89 3.00
CA ASN A 48 5.20 7.33 2.85
C ASN A 48 4.21 7.84 1.79
N THR A 49 4.07 7.12 0.67
CA THR A 49 3.07 7.42 -0.36
C THR A 49 1.65 7.35 0.21
N MET A 50 1.37 6.33 1.02
CA MET A 50 0.07 6.21 1.69
C MET A 50 -0.20 7.34 2.69
N LYS A 51 0.80 7.71 3.50
CA LYS A 51 0.66 8.84 4.44
C LYS A 51 0.35 10.14 3.71
N LYS A 52 1.00 10.37 2.57
CA LYS A 52 0.71 11.53 1.73
C LYS A 52 -0.72 11.49 1.17
N ALA A 53 -1.16 10.34 0.65
CA ALA A 53 -2.54 10.18 0.20
C ALA A 53 -3.56 10.43 1.32
N LEU A 54 -3.26 10.00 2.55
CA LEU A 54 -4.10 10.26 3.72
C LEU A 54 -4.17 11.75 4.09
N GLU A 55 -3.05 12.48 3.95
CA GLU A 55 -3.01 13.92 4.18
C GLU A 55 -3.86 14.68 3.16
N ASP A 56 -3.86 14.22 1.90
CA ASP A 56 -4.59 14.85 0.80
C ASP A 56 -6.08 14.47 0.74
N ALA A 57 -6.47 13.33 1.33
CA ALA A 57 -7.85 12.82 1.33
C ALA A 57 -8.80 13.58 2.28
N LYS A 58 -10.10 13.59 1.94
CA LYS A 58 -11.17 14.22 2.73
C LYS A 58 -12.36 13.26 2.86
N GLY A 59 -13.18 13.46 3.90
CA GLY A 59 -14.42 12.71 4.06
C GLY A 59 -14.20 11.21 4.29
N ALA A 60 -15.03 10.38 3.66
CA ALA A 60 -15.03 8.92 3.83
C ALA A 60 -13.70 8.28 3.38
N ASP A 61 -13.12 8.77 2.29
CA ASP A 61 -11.85 8.27 1.73
C ASP A 61 -10.71 8.36 2.74
N LYS A 62 -10.70 9.41 3.58
CA LYS A 62 -9.69 9.58 4.62
C LYS A 62 -9.74 8.47 5.67
N PHE A 63 -10.93 8.04 6.05
CA PHE A 63 -11.10 6.96 7.04
C PHE A 63 -10.69 5.61 6.46
N GLU A 64 -11.08 5.29 5.23
CA GLU A 64 -10.71 4.05 4.55
C GLU A 64 -9.19 3.93 4.34
N ILE A 65 -8.54 5.02 3.90
CA ILE A 65 -7.07 5.07 3.77
C ILE A 65 -6.38 4.92 5.13
N ALA A 66 -6.90 5.55 6.19
CA ALA A 66 -6.31 5.44 7.53
C ALA A 66 -6.39 4.01 8.11
N GLN A 67 -7.53 3.33 7.94
CA GLN A 67 -7.69 1.94 8.37
C GLN A 67 -6.73 1.02 7.60
N THR A 68 -6.63 1.21 6.29
CA THR A 68 -5.70 0.48 5.43
C THR A 68 -4.26 0.65 5.90
N ILE A 69 -3.81 1.87 6.19
CA ILE A 69 -2.46 2.13 6.69
C ILE A 69 -2.19 1.39 8.02
N ASN A 70 -3.17 1.36 8.92
CA ASN A 70 -3.00 0.65 10.20
C ASN A 70 -2.82 -0.85 9.97
N GLU A 71 -3.61 -1.47 9.10
CA GLU A 71 -3.47 -2.89 8.74
C GLU A 71 -2.11 -3.21 8.07
N PHE A 72 -1.42 -2.23 7.49
CA PHE A 72 -0.09 -2.43 6.86
C PHE A 72 1.04 -2.56 7.87
N ASN A 73 0.93 -1.72 8.91
CA ASN A 73 2.01 -1.49 9.84
C ASN A 73 1.93 -2.44 11.04
N VAL A 74 0.88 -3.26 11.10
CA VAL A 74 0.70 -4.39 12.03
C VAL A 74 1.44 -5.61 11.49
#